data_AF-A0A2D7HK96-F1
#
_entry.id   AF-A0A2D7HK96-F1
#
_cell.length_a   1.000
_cell.length_b   1.000
_cell.length_c   1.000
_cell.angle_alpha   90.00
_cell.angle_beta   90.00
_cell.angle_gamma   90.00
#
_symmetry.space_group_name_H-M   'P 1'
#
loop_
_entity.id
_entity.type
_entity.pdbx_description
1 polymer ?
#
loop_
_entity_poly.entity_id
_entity_poly.type
_entity_poly.pdbx_seq_one_letter_code
_entity_poly.pdbx_strand_id
1 'polypeptide(L)'
;MMEIESWVEGILLHRMEMQPVETHVEPRLQKISGIKAVVFDIYGTLVISGSGDVGSADTAGGDAFIGQTLEEFKLLEKLVSVPDPDSLRQKVEQLNRERCDSSCPNPEVDIVEVWRKVLAEKGWTASPSETELVVRVATRYEALANPTWPMPGAADVLRNLNQADFLLGIVSNAQIFTPCLVSNLLGQDRLEKVGFDLDLCVFSNRYRQAKPGPRLFEVLLFGLSNRGILPNEALYVGNDMLNDMWAAAKAGLRTAWFAGDQRSCRPREDDTRCQAVTPDLVLTSLLQLPECLSIS
;
A
#
# COMPACT_ATOMS: atom_id res chain seq x y z
N MET A 1 -6.86 18.29 19.99
CA MET A 1 -5.86 17.37 19.41
C MET A 1 -6.22 16.00 19.94
N MET A 2 -7.01 15.27 19.16
CA MET A 2 -7.45 13.92 19.52
C MET A 2 -6.30 12.98 19.14
N GLU A 3 -5.81 12.19 20.09
CA GLU A 3 -4.72 11.24 19.91
C GLU A 3 -5.05 10.31 18.74
N ILE A 4 -4.40 10.54 17.60
CA ILE A 4 -4.41 9.65 16.42
C ILE A 4 -3.64 8.34 16.74
N GLU A 5 -3.12 8.18 17.95
CA GLU A 5 -2.15 7.15 18.32
C GLU A 5 -2.77 5.80 18.75
N SER A 6 -3.95 5.77 19.39
CA SER A 6 -4.48 4.53 20.03
C SER A 6 -4.84 3.37 19.07
N TRP A 7 -5.29 3.68 17.85
CA TRP A 7 -5.82 2.68 16.91
C TRP A 7 -4.76 2.15 15.93
N VAL A 8 -3.66 2.89 15.75
CA VAL A 8 -2.49 2.45 14.99
C VAL A 8 -1.64 1.49 15.83
N GLU A 9 -1.63 1.63 17.17
CA GLU A 9 -0.94 0.72 18.10
C GLU A 9 -1.22 -0.76 17.81
N GLY A 10 -2.45 -1.13 17.45
CA GLY A 10 -2.80 -2.51 17.08
C GLY A 10 -2.03 -3.04 15.87
N ILE A 11 -1.60 -2.17 14.96
CA ILE A 11 -0.72 -2.51 13.83
C ILE A 11 0.75 -2.50 14.25
N LEU A 12 1.15 -1.61 15.16
CA LEU A 12 2.56 -1.43 15.54
C LEU A 12 3.05 -2.49 16.55
N LEU A 13 2.19 -2.89 17.50
CA LEU A 13 2.56 -3.71 18.66
C LEU A 13 2.56 -5.22 18.39
N HIS A 14 1.96 -5.66 17.29
CA HIS A 14 1.82 -7.08 16.96
C HIS A 14 2.63 -7.50 15.73
N ARG A 15 3.60 -6.67 15.34
CA ARG A 15 4.50 -7.01 14.24
C ARG A 15 5.39 -8.18 14.62
N MET A 16 5.65 -9.04 13.66
CA MET A 16 6.73 -10.02 13.74
C MET A 16 7.86 -9.55 12.84
N GLU A 17 9.09 -9.74 13.28
CA GLU A 17 10.23 -9.50 12.42
C GLU A 17 10.13 -10.40 11.18
N MET A 18 10.34 -9.80 10.01
CA MET A 18 10.26 -10.52 8.74
C MET A 18 11.49 -10.21 7.90
N GLN A 19 11.94 -11.22 7.17
CA GLN A 19 12.91 -11.07 6.09
C GLN A 19 12.21 -11.34 4.76
N PRO A 20 12.61 -10.69 3.66
CA PRO A 20 12.06 -10.98 2.35
C PRO A 20 12.30 -12.44 1.96
N VAL A 21 11.37 -13.04 1.20
CA VAL A 21 11.62 -14.33 0.55
C VAL A 21 12.28 -14.06 -0.79
N GLU A 22 13.40 -14.73 -1.05
CA GLU A 22 14.12 -14.61 -2.31
C GLU A 22 13.20 -14.90 -3.50
N THR A 23 13.30 -14.08 -4.55
CA THR A 23 12.61 -14.31 -5.82
C THR A 23 13.54 -15.01 -6.81
N HIS A 24 12.98 -15.67 -7.82
CA HIS A 24 13.76 -16.20 -8.95
C HIS A 24 13.98 -15.16 -10.06
N VAL A 25 13.77 -13.86 -9.77
CA VAL A 25 13.87 -12.79 -10.75
C VAL A 25 15.31 -12.29 -10.79
N GLU A 26 15.90 -12.26 -11.97
CA GLU A 26 17.23 -11.69 -12.16
C GLU A 26 17.17 -10.15 -12.21
N PRO A 27 18.06 -9.44 -11.49
CA PRO A 27 18.09 -7.99 -11.54
C PRO A 27 18.53 -7.50 -12.93
N ARG A 28 17.88 -6.44 -13.40
CA ARG A 28 18.24 -5.71 -14.63
C ARG A 28 18.54 -4.27 -14.25
N LEU A 29 19.82 -4.02 -14.01
CA LEU A 29 20.32 -2.72 -13.57
C LEU A 29 20.88 -1.95 -14.76
N GLN A 30 20.57 -0.65 -14.82
CA GLN A 30 21.18 0.29 -15.76
C GLN A 30 21.16 1.69 -15.18
N LYS A 31 22.06 2.55 -15.64
CA LYS A 31 22.08 3.96 -15.24
C LYS A 31 20.92 4.69 -15.93
N ILE A 32 20.13 5.43 -15.15
CA ILE A 32 19.07 6.31 -15.65
C ILE A 32 19.41 7.74 -15.26
N SER A 33 19.51 8.62 -16.26
CA SER A 33 19.79 10.04 -16.07
C SER A 33 18.52 10.87 -16.19
N GLY A 34 18.55 12.09 -15.65
CA GLY A 34 17.45 13.06 -15.76
C GLY A 34 16.29 12.83 -14.79
N ILE A 35 16.38 11.86 -13.88
CA ILE A 35 15.40 11.67 -12.82
C ILE A 35 15.57 12.77 -11.77
N LYS A 36 14.46 13.39 -11.37
CA LYS A 36 14.36 14.43 -10.34
C LYS A 36 13.44 14.03 -9.18
N ALA A 37 12.53 13.08 -9.42
CA ALA A 37 11.63 12.56 -8.40
C ALA A 37 11.60 11.04 -8.40
N VAL A 38 11.47 10.45 -7.21
CA VAL A 38 11.29 9.00 -7.02
C VAL A 38 10.02 8.75 -6.24
N VAL A 39 9.11 8.01 -6.83
CA VAL A 39 7.78 7.72 -6.30
C VAL A 39 7.70 6.24 -5.98
N PHE A 40 7.27 5.91 -4.77
CA PHE A 40 7.23 4.53 -4.29
C PHE A 40 5.81 4.02 -4.14
N ASP A 41 5.60 2.74 -4.46
CA ASP A 41 4.57 1.95 -3.80
C ASP A 41 4.99 1.58 -2.36
N ILE A 42 4.05 1.11 -1.55
CA ILE A 42 4.28 0.77 -0.15
C ILE A 42 4.40 -0.74 0.05
N TYR A 43 3.32 -1.49 -0.19
CA TYR A 43 3.18 -2.87 0.27
C TYR A 43 3.93 -3.82 -0.66
N GLY A 44 4.98 -4.43 -0.15
CA GLY A 44 5.90 -5.22 -0.95
C GLY A 44 7.03 -4.43 -1.58
N THR A 45 7.09 -3.10 -1.35
CA THR A 45 8.16 -2.22 -1.84
C THR A 45 8.89 -1.55 -0.67
N LEU A 46 8.32 -0.55 -0.01
CA LEU A 46 8.95 0.09 1.16
C LEU A 46 8.78 -0.74 2.44
N VAL A 47 7.75 -1.59 2.49
CA VAL A 47 7.47 -2.49 3.61
C VAL A 47 7.25 -3.89 3.09
N ILE A 48 7.73 -4.89 3.82
CA ILE A 48 7.33 -6.28 3.63
C ILE A 48 5.84 -6.39 3.95
N SER A 49 5.11 -7.15 3.15
CA SER A 49 3.69 -7.47 3.35
C SER A 49 3.51 -8.98 3.33
N GLY A 50 2.95 -9.54 4.42
CA GLY A 50 2.73 -10.97 4.56
C GLY A 50 1.69 -11.53 3.57
N SER A 51 0.67 -10.75 3.22
CA SER A 51 -0.37 -11.13 2.25
C SER A 51 -0.15 -10.55 0.84
N GLY A 52 0.71 -9.54 0.72
CA GLY A 52 1.11 -8.89 -0.54
C GLY A 52 0.42 -7.55 -0.80
N ASP A 53 -0.84 -7.37 -0.40
CA ASP A 53 -1.60 -6.11 -0.54
C ASP A 53 -2.50 -5.85 0.68
N VAL A 54 -2.66 -4.58 1.05
CA VAL A 54 -3.52 -4.13 2.16
C VAL A 54 -5.00 -4.27 1.81
N GLY A 55 -5.82 -4.69 2.78
CA GLY A 55 -7.27 -4.80 2.59
C GLY A 55 -7.70 -5.91 1.62
N SER A 56 -6.79 -6.80 1.23
CA SER A 56 -7.13 -8.02 0.48
C SER A 56 -7.68 -9.08 1.45
N ALA A 57 -8.87 -9.60 1.17
CA ALA A 57 -9.51 -10.64 2.01
C ALA A 57 -8.91 -12.06 1.78
N ASP A 58 -7.95 -12.18 0.88
CA ASP A 58 -7.22 -13.42 0.56
C ASP A 58 -6.10 -13.69 1.56
N THR A 59 -6.47 -14.09 2.78
CA THR A 59 -5.47 -14.46 3.80
C THR A 59 -5.74 -15.84 4.37
N ALA A 60 -4.73 -16.71 4.29
CA ALA A 60 -4.76 -18.03 4.92
C ALA A 60 -4.84 -17.84 6.45
N GLY A 61 -5.80 -18.49 7.10
CA GLY A 61 -6.04 -18.36 8.55
C GLY A 61 -6.98 -17.21 8.96
N GLY A 62 -7.65 -16.56 8.01
CA GLY A 62 -8.52 -15.41 8.27
C GLY A 62 -9.60 -15.64 9.34
N ASP A 63 -10.19 -16.85 9.42
CA ASP A 63 -11.22 -17.18 10.43
C ASP A 63 -10.71 -17.00 11.86
N ALA A 64 -9.49 -17.50 12.13
CA ALA A 64 -8.87 -17.40 13.46
C ALA A 64 -8.59 -15.94 13.84
N PHE A 65 -8.14 -15.13 12.88
CA PHE A 65 -7.85 -13.71 13.12
C PHE A 65 -9.09 -12.88 13.39
N ILE A 66 -10.21 -13.17 12.71
CA ILE A 66 -11.49 -12.50 12.99
C ILE A 66 -11.96 -12.87 14.40
N GLY A 67 -11.98 -14.16 14.74
CA GLY A 67 -12.37 -14.62 16.08
C GLY A 67 -11.54 -13.95 17.19
N GLN A 68 -10.22 -13.99 17.06
CA GLN A 68 -9.29 -13.35 17.99
C GLN A 68 -9.54 -11.85 18.14
N THR A 69 -9.75 -11.14 17.02
CA THR A 69 -9.99 -9.69 17.03
C THR A 69 -11.30 -9.35 17.74
N LEU A 70 -12.37 -10.07 17.45
CA LEU A 70 -13.69 -9.82 18.05
C LEU A 70 -13.73 -10.18 19.53
N GLU A 71 -12.99 -11.20 19.96
CA GLU A 71 -12.83 -11.56 21.36
C GLU A 71 -12.08 -10.47 22.14
N GLU A 72 -10.96 -9.99 21.62
CA GLU A 72 -10.14 -8.92 22.20
C GLU A 72 -10.97 -7.65 22.50
N PHE A 73 -11.88 -7.32 21.57
CA PHE A 73 -12.77 -6.16 21.68
C PHE A 73 -14.14 -6.45 22.30
N LYS A 74 -14.36 -7.66 22.83
CA LYS A 74 -15.61 -8.08 23.51
C LYS A 74 -16.85 -7.88 22.63
N LEU A 75 -16.73 -8.19 21.35
CA LEU A 75 -17.82 -8.08 20.37
C LEU A 75 -18.53 -9.41 20.11
N LEU A 76 -17.92 -10.56 20.45
CA LEU A 76 -18.53 -11.88 20.18
C LEU A 76 -19.95 -12.01 20.77
N GLU A 77 -20.15 -11.57 22.01
CA GLU A 77 -21.47 -11.65 22.67
C GLU A 77 -22.50 -10.65 22.12
N LYS A 78 -22.06 -9.63 21.39
CA LYS A 78 -22.94 -8.62 20.78
C LYS A 78 -23.46 -9.04 19.40
N LEU A 79 -22.88 -10.08 18.81
CA LEU A 79 -23.18 -10.52 17.45
C LEU A 79 -24.18 -11.67 17.46
N VAL A 80 -25.08 -11.69 16.47
CA VAL A 80 -26.01 -12.80 16.21
C VAL A 80 -25.27 -13.98 15.54
N SER A 81 -24.25 -13.67 14.74
CA SER A 81 -23.36 -14.67 14.12
C SER A 81 -21.97 -14.07 13.93
N VAL A 82 -20.92 -14.89 13.99
CA VAL A 82 -19.54 -14.42 13.81
C VAL A 82 -19.29 -14.20 12.30
N PRO A 83 -18.72 -13.06 11.86
CA PRO A 83 -18.27 -12.91 10.49
C PRO A 83 -17.08 -13.80 10.17
N ASP A 84 -16.93 -14.16 8.91
CA ASP A 84 -15.82 -14.93 8.34
C ASP A 84 -15.11 -14.08 7.25
N PRO A 85 -13.92 -14.49 6.76
CA PRO A 85 -13.20 -13.79 5.71
C PRO A 85 -14.01 -13.64 4.43
N ASP A 86 -14.87 -14.61 4.12
CA ASP A 86 -15.75 -14.55 2.96
C ASP A 86 -16.80 -13.46 3.10
N SER A 87 -17.34 -13.21 4.30
CA SER A 87 -18.26 -12.10 4.58
C SER A 87 -17.58 -10.75 4.29
N LEU A 88 -16.32 -10.59 4.68
CA LEU A 88 -15.53 -9.39 4.38
C LEU A 88 -15.28 -9.27 2.87
N ARG A 89 -14.78 -10.33 2.24
CA ARG A 89 -14.51 -10.40 0.79
C ARG A 89 -15.74 -10.03 -0.02
N GLN A 90 -16.86 -10.70 0.24
CA GLN A 90 -18.12 -10.47 -0.47
C GLN A 90 -18.59 -9.02 -0.28
N LYS A 91 -18.38 -8.43 0.91
CA LYS A 91 -18.70 -7.03 1.15
C LYS A 91 -17.81 -6.08 0.35
N VAL A 92 -16.50 -6.33 0.31
CA VAL A 92 -15.55 -5.56 -0.51
C VAL A 92 -15.96 -5.61 -1.97
N GLU A 93 -16.19 -6.81 -2.51
CA GLU A 93 -16.60 -7.00 -3.89
C GLU A 93 -17.95 -6.33 -4.20
N GLN A 94 -18.91 -6.43 -3.28
CA GLN A 94 -20.21 -5.76 -3.43
C GLN A 94 -20.02 -4.24 -3.53
N LEU A 95 -19.32 -3.62 -2.58
CA LEU A 95 -19.11 -2.17 -2.58
C LEU A 95 -18.30 -1.70 -3.80
N ASN A 96 -17.34 -2.50 -4.25
CA ASN A 96 -16.62 -2.22 -5.49
C ASN A 96 -17.54 -2.31 -6.70
N ARG A 97 -18.37 -3.36 -6.83
CA ARG A 97 -19.36 -3.45 -7.93
C ARG A 97 -20.33 -2.27 -7.94
N GLU A 98 -20.80 -1.84 -6.77
CA GLU A 98 -21.72 -0.70 -6.64
C GLU A 98 -21.09 0.65 -7.05
N ARG A 99 -19.76 0.78 -6.92
CA ARG A 99 -19.01 2.01 -7.26
C ARG A 99 -18.31 1.95 -8.61
N CYS A 100 -18.29 0.79 -9.26
CA CYS A 100 -17.59 0.60 -10.52
C CYS A 100 -18.43 1.15 -11.67
N ASP A 101 -17.92 2.19 -12.32
CA ASP A 101 -18.50 2.77 -13.52
C ASP A 101 -17.40 3.35 -14.43
N SER A 102 -17.78 4.00 -15.53
CA SER A 102 -16.83 4.57 -16.49
C SER A 102 -15.93 5.67 -15.91
N SER A 103 -16.36 6.36 -14.84
CA SER A 103 -15.60 7.39 -14.13
C SER A 103 -14.76 6.85 -12.96
N CYS A 104 -15.05 5.62 -12.54
CA CYS A 104 -14.42 4.91 -11.42
C CYS A 104 -14.19 3.43 -11.79
N PRO A 105 -13.31 3.13 -12.76
CA PRO A 105 -13.13 1.76 -13.27
C PRO A 105 -12.48 0.82 -12.25
N ASN A 106 -11.77 1.37 -11.27
CA ASN A 106 -11.10 0.63 -10.20
C ASN A 106 -11.42 1.31 -8.87
N PRO A 107 -12.58 1.03 -8.26
CA PRO A 107 -12.93 1.62 -6.97
C PRO A 107 -12.02 1.13 -5.85
N GLU A 108 -11.85 1.97 -4.83
CA GLU A 108 -11.22 1.61 -3.56
C GLU A 108 -12.28 1.63 -2.46
N VAL A 109 -12.31 0.56 -1.66
CA VAL A 109 -13.15 0.50 -0.46
C VAL A 109 -12.47 1.17 0.72
N ASP A 110 -13.28 1.67 1.63
CA ASP A 110 -12.81 2.01 2.97
C ASP A 110 -13.01 0.79 3.85
N ILE A 111 -11.91 0.21 4.33
CA ILE A 111 -11.97 -1.03 5.11
C ILE A 111 -12.77 -0.85 6.41
N VAL A 112 -12.79 0.35 7.00
CA VAL A 112 -13.61 0.64 8.19
C VAL A 112 -15.10 0.64 7.82
N GLU A 113 -15.45 1.11 6.62
CA GLU A 113 -16.82 1.03 6.09
C GLU A 113 -17.26 -0.42 5.86
N VAL A 114 -16.37 -1.25 5.30
CA VAL A 114 -16.59 -2.68 5.11
C VAL A 114 -16.89 -3.35 6.44
N TRP A 115 -16.02 -3.18 7.44
CA TRP A 115 -16.20 -3.74 8.78
C TRP A 115 -17.49 -3.27 9.44
N ARG A 116 -17.82 -1.98 9.34
CA ARG A 116 -19.08 -1.44 9.86
C ARG A 116 -20.30 -2.14 9.28
N LYS A 117 -20.32 -2.35 7.97
CA LYS A 117 -21.45 -3.00 7.27
C LYS A 117 -21.53 -4.49 7.61
N VAL A 118 -20.41 -5.20 7.62
CA VAL A 118 -20.37 -6.62 7.99
C VAL A 118 -20.85 -6.81 9.43
N LEU A 119 -20.36 -6.02 10.38
CA LEU A 119 -20.79 -6.15 11.77
C LEU A 119 -22.29 -5.84 11.96
N ALA A 120 -22.82 -4.85 11.23
CA ALA A 120 -24.24 -4.52 11.25
C ALA A 120 -25.09 -5.69 10.71
N GLU A 121 -24.68 -6.31 9.62
CA GLU A 121 -25.33 -7.50 9.04
C GLU A 121 -25.30 -8.71 9.99
N LYS A 122 -24.27 -8.77 10.83
CA LYS A 122 -24.10 -9.78 11.87
C LYS A 122 -24.76 -9.41 13.21
N GLY A 123 -25.54 -8.32 13.25
CA GLY A 123 -26.42 -7.95 14.36
C GLY A 123 -25.88 -6.89 15.31
N TRP A 124 -24.68 -6.33 15.07
CA TRP A 124 -24.13 -5.24 15.88
C TRP A 124 -23.92 -3.97 15.06
N THR A 125 -24.70 -2.94 15.37
CA THR A 125 -24.49 -1.58 14.83
C THR A 125 -23.83 -0.72 15.90
N ALA A 126 -22.64 -0.20 15.62
CA ALA A 126 -21.93 0.68 16.52
C ALA A 126 -22.74 1.95 16.82
N SER A 127 -22.90 2.29 18.09
CA SER A 127 -23.40 3.60 18.51
C SER A 127 -22.37 4.71 18.19
N PRO A 128 -22.74 6.01 18.22
CA PRO A 128 -21.78 7.10 18.00
C PRO A 128 -20.55 7.02 18.90
N SER A 129 -20.72 6.62 20.17
CA SER A 129 -19.64 6.40 21.14
C SER A 129 -18.76 5.17 20.86
N GLU A 130 -19.20 4.24 20.01
CA GLU A 130 -18.48 3.00 19.67
C GLU A 130 -17.84 3.05 18.27
N THR A 131 -17.90 4.19 17.57
CA THR A 131 -17.37 4.32 16.20
C THR A 131 -15.88 3.96 16.11
N GLU A 132 -15.10 4.35 17.12
CA GLU A 132 -13.66 4.03 17.21
C GLU A 132 -13.41 2.52 17.33
N LEU A 133 -14.35 1.76 17.92
CA LEU A 133 -14.21 0.32 18.05
C LEU A 133 -14.19 -0.39 16.69
N VAL A 134 -14.95 0.11 15.71
CA VAL A 134 -14.92 -0.42 14.34
C VAL A 134 -13.55 -0.18 13.70
N VAL A 135 -12.96 0.99 13.94
CA VAL A 135 -11.60 1.31 13.44
C VAL A 135 -10.59 0.35 14.06
N ARG A 136 -10.65 0.13 15.38
CA ARG A 136 -9.75 -0.78 16.10
C ARG A 136 -9.90 -2.23 15.66
N VAL A 137 -11.12 -2.70 15.39
CA VAL A 137 -11.36 -4.04 14.80
C VAL A 137 -10.71 -4.12 13.42
N ALA A 138 -10.95 -3.13 12.56
CA ALA A 138 -10.41 -3.13 11.20
C ALA A 138 -8.88 -3.12 11.19
N THR A 139 -8.24 -2.28 11.99
CA THR A 139 -6.77 -2.20 12.06
C THR A 139 -6.14 -3.40 12.73
N ARG A 140 -6.79 -3.95 13.77
CA ARG A 140 -6.30 -5.16 14.44
C ARG A 140 -6.36 -6.38 13.53
N TYR A 141 -7.47 -6.56 12.81
CA TYR A 141 -7.58 -7.63 11.84
C TYR A 141 -6.54 -7.49 10.73
N GLU A 142 -6.37 -6.29 10.15
CA GLU A 142 -5.35 -6.05 9.13
C GLU A 142 -3.94 -6.41 9.64
N ALA A 143 -3.60 -6.03 10.87
CA ALA A 143 -2.30 -6.33 11.45
C ALA A 143 -2.01 -7.84 11.55
N LEU A 144 -3.05 -8.65 11.80
CA LEU A 144 -2.95 -10.10 11.87
C LEU A 144 -2.95 -10.75 10.49
N ALA A 145 -3.85 -10.29 9.63
CA ALA A 145 -4.08 -10.85 8.29
C ALA A 145 -2.94 -10.48 7.31
N ASN A 146 -2.36 -9.29 7.48
CA ASN A 146 -1.27 -8.75 6.68
C ASN A 146 -0.18 -8.16 7.57
N PRO A 147 0.65 -9.02 8.20
CA PRO A 147 1.78 -8.54 9.00
C PRO A 147 2.75 -7.75 8.11
N THR A 148 3.29 -6.67 8.68
CA THR A 148 4.20 -5.76 7.97
C THR A 148 5.49 -5.50 8.73
N TRP A 149 6.58 -5.34 7.98
CA TRP A 149 7.92 -5.08 8.49
C TRP A 149 8.67 -4.12 7.55
N PRO A 150 9.68 -3.35 7.98
CA PRO A 150 10.43 -2.50 7.07
C PRO A 150 11.14 -3.34 6.00
N MET A 151 11.06 -2.93 4.73
CA MET A 151 11.83 -3.59 3.68
C MET A 151 13.33 -3.29 3.89
N PRO A 152 14.22 -4.30 3.83
CA PRO A 152 15.66 -4.07 3.96
C PRO A 152 16.17 -3.00 2.99
N GLY A 153 16.94 -2.05 3.53
CA GLY A 153 17.50 -0.94 2.77
C GLY A 153 16.54 0.22 2.47
N ALA A 154 15.24 0.13 2.80
CA ALA A 154 14.28 1.20 2.50
C ALA A 154 14.67 2.54 3.17
N ALA A 155 14.96 2.52 4.47
CA ALA A 155 15.36 3.73 5.20
C ALA A 155 16.67 4.34 4.65
N ASP A 156 17.63 3.50 4.29
CA ASP A 156 18.93 3.96 3.74
C ASP A 156 18.77 4.56 2.35
N VAL A 157 17.98 3.93 1.49
CA VAL A 157 17.69 4.44 0.14
C VAL A 157 16.96 5.77 0.21
N LEU A 158 15.91 5.88 1.03
CA LEU A 158 15.19 7.15 1.19
C LEU A 158 16.11 8.26 1.71
N ARG A 159 17.01 7.93 2.66
CA ARG A 159 18.02 8.88 3.16
C ARG A 159 18.98 9.34 2.04
N ASN A 160 19.51 8.40 1.26
CA ASN A 160 20.44 8.69 0.17
C ASN A 160 19.78 9.52 -0.94
N LEU A 161 18.53 9.22 -1.29
CA LEU A 161 17.78 9.99 -2.28
C LEU A 161 17.52 11.43 -1.80
N ASN A 162 17.12 11.61 -0.54
CA ASN A 162 16.98 12.95 0.05
C ASN A 162 18.30 13.73 0.07
N GLN A 163 19.41 13.09 0.43
CA GLN A 163 20.74 13.72 0.45
C GLN A 163 21.22 14.12 -0.95
N ALA A 164 20.72 13.45 -1.99
CA ALA A 164 20.99 13.75 -3.39
C ALA A 164 19.91 14.66 -4.02
N ASP A 165 19.10 15.34 -3.20
CA ASP A 165 18.08 16.32 -3.60
C ASP A 165 16.95 15.78 -4.52
N PHE A 166 16.68 14.47 -4.49
CA PHE A 166 15.51 13.91 -5.16
C PHE A 166 14.23 14.24 -4.39
N LEU A 167 13.16 14.63 -5.10
CA LEU A 167 11.84 14.70 -4.49
C LEU A 167 11.25 13.30 -4.32
N LEU A 168 10.73 13.02 -3.13
CA LEU A 168 10.17 11.72 -2.81
C LEU A 168 8.64 11.78 -2.78
N GLY A 169 8.01 10.83 -3.46
CA GLY A 169 6.56 10.67 -3.48
C GLY A 169 6.12 9.26 -3.14
N ILE A 170 4.80 9.10 -2.95
CA ILE A 170 4.15 7.81 -2.75
C ILE A 170 2.93 7.75 -3.65
N VAL A 171 2.72 6.63 -4.32
CA VAL A 171 1.41 6.31 -4.89
C VAL A 171 1.09 4.87 -4.58
N SER A 172 0.09 4.65 -3.73
CA SER A 172 -0.20 3.30 -3.25
C SER A 172 -1.69 3.04 -3.03
N ASN A 173 -2.07 1.79 -3.26
CA ASN A 173 -3.35 1.29 -2.77
C ASN A 173 -3.21 1.14 -1.26
N ALA A 174 -3.99 1.92 -0.51
CA ALA A 174 -3.71 2.21 0.89
C ALA A 174 -4.99 2.47 1.66
N GLN A 175 -4.94 2.19 2.96
CA GLN A 175 -6.03 2.43 3.90
C GLN A 175 -5.66 3.56 4.87
N ILE A 176 -6.60 3.95 5.74
CA ILE A 176 -6.45 5.16 6.58
C ILE A 176 -5.26 5.11 7.52
N PHE A 177 -4.82 3.92 7.94
CA PHE A 177 -3.65 3.72 8.79
C PHE A 177 -2.32 3.68 8.04
N THR A 178 -2.32 3.49 6.71
CA THR A 178 -1.11 3.24 5.93
C THR A 178 -0.05 4.36 6.07
N PRO A 179 -0.38 5.66 6.06
CA PRO A 179 0.63 6.71 6.27
C PRO A 179 1.36 6.61 7.62
N CYS A 180 0.61 6.37 8.71
CA CYS A 180 1.17 6.21 10.05
C CYS A 180 2.01 4.93 10.16
N LEU A 181 1.54 3.86 9.52
CA LEU A 181 2.25 2.59 9.43
C LEU A 181 3.64 2.78 8.80
N VAL A 182 3.70 3.43 7.64
CA VAL A 182 4.95 3.64 6.89
C VAL A 182 5.92 4.55 7.64
N SER A 183 5.45 5.70 8.15
CA SER A 183 6.33 6.58 8.92
C SER A 183 6.94 5.86 10.12
N ASN A 184 6.12 5.11 10.86
CA ASN A 184 6.60 4.37 12.02
C ASN A 184 7.60 3.27 11.67
N LEU A 185 7.35 2.49 10.60
CA LEU A 185 8.27 1.45 10.14
C LEU A 185 9.63 2.02 9.72
N LEU A 186 9.67 3.28 9.31
CA LEU A 186 10.89 3.99 8.93
C LEU A 186 11.46 4.84 10.09
N GLY A 187 11.00 4.61 11.32
CA GLY A 187 11.52 5.23 12.53
C GLY A 187 11.10 6.68 12.74
N GLN A 188 9.99 7.12 12.13
CA GLN A 188 9.46 8.48 12.21
C GLN A 188 7.98 8.50 12.62
N ASP A 189 7.47 9.66 13.02
CA ASP A 189 6.05 9.84 13.35
C ASP A 189 5.21 10.38 12.17
N ARG A 190 5.85 10.93 11.14
CA ARG A 190 5.21 11.54 9.95
C ARG A 190 6.02 11.28 8.68
N LEU A 191 5.33 11.22 7.53
CA LEU A 191 5.96 10.98 6.22
C LEU A 191 6.97 12.07 5.83
N GLU A 192 6.65 13.34 6.05
CA GLU A 192 7.56 14.46 5.80
C GLU A 192 8.85 14.39 6.64
N LYS A 193 8.83 13.77 7.82
CA LYS A 193 10.06 13.53 8.59
C LYS A 193 10.93 12.40 8.02
N VAL A 194 10.34 11.50 7.23
CA VAL A 194 11.08 10.53 6.40
C VAL A 194 11.68 11.21 5.17
N GLY A 195 11.17 12.38 4.77
CA GLY A 195 11.59 13.16 3.61
C GLY A 195 10.64 13.08 2.42
N PHE A 196 9.43 12.54 2.60
CA PHE A 196 8.41 12.57 1.55
C PHE A 196 7.83 13.98 1.36
N ASP A 197 7.61 14.34 0.11
CA ASP A 197 6.81 15.49 -0.28
C ASP A 197 5.33 15.10 -0.28
N LEU A 198 4.55 15.72 0.61
CA LEU A 198 3.14 15.38 0.78
C LEU A 198 2.27 15.64 -0.46
N ASP A 199 2.63 16.60 -1.31
CA ASP A 199 1.87 16.85 -2.55
C ASP A 199 2.16 15.79 -3.61
N LEU A 200 3.22 14.99 -3.42
CA LEU A 200 3.56 13.82 -4.24
C LEU A 200 3.11 12.51 -3.58
N CYS A 201 2.40 12.56 -2.45
CA CYS A 201 1.87 11.39 -1.74
C CYS A 201 0.38 11.20 -1.99
N VAL A 202 0.02 10.18 -2.77
CA VAL A 202 -1.34 9.89 -3.23
C VAL A 202 -1.76 8.49 -2.74
N PHE A 203 -2.85 8.43 -1.97
CA PHE A 203 -3.35 7.19 -1.35
C PHE A 203 -4.76 6.87 -1.84
N SER A 204 -5.01 5.62 -2.25
CA SER A 204 -6.28 5.23 -2.90
C SER A 204 -7.51 5.51 -2.05
N ASN A 205 -7.45 5.27 -0.74
CA ASN A 205 -8.56 5.54 0.18
C ASN A 205 -9.05 6.99 0.16
N ARG A 206 -8.17 7.96 -0.09
CA ARG A 206 -8.53 9.39 -0.16
C ARG A 206 -9.32 9.71 -1.42
N TYR A 207 -9.11 8.95 -2.50
CA TYR A 207 -9.74 9.15 -3.79
C TYR A 207 -10.88 8.17 -4.06
N ARG A 208 -11.06 7.14 -3.21
CA ARG A 208 -11.98 6.01 -3.42
C ARG A 208 -11.77 5.32 -4.77
N GLN A 209 -10.54 5.37 -5.27
CA GLN A 209 -10.10 4.77 -6.53
C GLN A 209 -8.71 4.18 -6.34
N ALA A 210 -8.44 3.04 -6.95
CA ALA A 210 -7.23 2.26 -6.82
C ALA A 210 -6.47 2.18 -8.15
N LYS A 211 -5.16 1.91 -8.05
CA LYS A 211 -4.38 1.38 -9.17
C LYS A 211 -4.98 0.03 -9.62
N PRO A 212 -4.97 -0.30 -10.92
CA PRO A 212 -4.26 0.38 -12.00
C PRO A 212 -5.08 1.52 -12.66
N GLY A 213 -6.14 2.01 -12.02
CA GLY A 213 -6.92 3.15 -12.51
C GLY A 213 -6.07 4.43 -12.60
N PRO A 214 -6.43 5.37 -13.50
CA PRO A 214 -5.58 6.53 -13.81
C PRO A 214 -5.55 7.58 -12.71
N ARG A 215 -6.60 7.64 -11.86
CA ARG A 215 -6.88 8.77 -10.97
C ARG A 215 -5.70 9.14 -10.06
N LEU A 216 -5.02 8.13 -9.52
CA LEU A 216 -3.92 8.34 -8.58
C LEU A 216 -2.70 8.95 -9.29
N PHE A 217 -2.42 8.48 -10.51
CA PHE A 217 -1.36 9.01 -11.34
C PHE A 217 -1.68 10.41 -11.88
N GLU A 218 -2.93 10.71 -12.24
CA GLU A 218 -3.35 12.08 -12.63
C GLU A 218 -3.03 13.11 -11.54
N VAL A 219 -3.34 12.76 -10.28
CA VAL A 219 -3.02 13.61 -9.12
C VAL A 219 -1.52 13.76 -8.94
N LEU A 220 -0.77 12.66 -9.02
CA LEU A 220 0.69 12.70 -8.94
C LEU A 220 1.28 13.61 -10.03
N LEU A 221 0.84 13.46 -11.28
CA LEU A 221 1.32 14.24 -12.41
C LEU A 221 1.03 15.74 -12.22
N PHE A 222 -0.11 16.10 -11.64
CA PHE A 222 -0.38 17.48 -11.27
C PHE A 222 0.61 17.99 -10.20
N GLY A 223 0.88 17.18 -9.17
CA GLY A 223 1.87 17.50 -8.13
C GLY A 223 3.29 17.70 -8.69
N LEU A 224 3.71 16.82 -9.61
CA LEU A 224 5.00 16.90 -10.32
C LEU A 224 5.07 18.13 -11.23
N SER A 225 4.01 18.42 -11.97
CA SER A 225 3.95 19.60 -12.85
C SER A 225 4.09 20.90 -12.07
N ASN A 226 3.52 21.00 -10.87
CA ASN A 226 3.67 22.18 -10.00
C ASN A 226 5.11 22.38 -9.50
N ARG A 227 5.95 21.35 -9.59
CA ARG A 227 7.39 21.37 -9.28
C ARG A 227 8.26 21.50 -10.54
N GLY A 228 7.65 21.65 -11.71
CA GLY A 228 8.38 21.73 -12.98
C GLY A 228 9.07 20.40 -13.37
N ILE A 229 8.53 19.27 -12.91
CA ILE A 229 9.04 17.93 -13.21
C ILE A 229 8.16 17.29 -14.28
N LEU A 230 8.77 16.87 -15.39
CA LEU A 230 8.07 16.14 -16.45
C LEU A 230 7.82 14.68 -16.01
N PRO A 231 6.78 14.01 -16.54
CA PRO A 231 6.51 12.60 -16.20
C PRO A 231 7.74 11.69 -16.35
N ASN A 232 8.50 11.85 -17.45
CA ASN A 232 9.70 11.06 -17.74
C ASN A 232 10.93 11.43 -16.90
N GLU A 233 10.84 12.47 -16.06
CA GLU A 233 11.84 12.85 -15.05
C GLU A 233 11.46 12.29 -13.66
N ALA A 234 10.39 11.51 -13.55
CA ALA A 234 10.00 10.79 -12.34
C ALA A 234 10.16 9.27 -12.54
N LEU A 235 10.75 8.60 -11.55
CA LEU A 235 10.87 7.14 -11.49
C LEU A 235 9.87 6.58 -10.49
N TYR A 236 9.01 5.67 -10.94
CA TYR A 236 8.12 4.90 -10.09
C TYR A 236 8.77 3.57 -9.68
N VAL A 237 8.77 3.24 -8.40
CA VAL A 237 9.30 1.98 -7.85
C VAL A 237 8.16 1.19 -7.21
N GLY A 238 7.90 -0.03 -7.67
CA GLY A 238 6.80 -0.87 -7.16
C GLY A 238 6.95 -2.35 -7.51
N ASN A 239 6.21 -3.22 -6.86
CA ASN A 239 6.32 -4.68 -6.94
C ASN A 239 5.32 -5.36 -7.90
N ASP A 240 4.35 -4.63 -8.43
CA ASP A 240 3.29 -5.18 -9.28
C ASP A 240 3.37 -4.71 -10.74
N MET A 241 3.49 -5.67 -11.67
CA MET A 241 3.60 -5.37 -13.11
C MET A 241 2.36 -4.67 -13.69
N LEU A 242 1.17 -4.85 -13.10
CA LEU A 242 -0.07 -4.21 -13.52
C LEU A 242 -0.31 -2.92 -12.76
N ASN A 243 -0.36 -3.00 -11.42
CA ASN A 243 -0.74 -1.87 -10.58
C ASN A 243 0.33 -0.79 -10.58
N ASP A 244 1.60 -1.17 -10.69
CA ASP A 244 2.72 -0.22 -10.63
C ASP A 244 3.30 0.02 -12.03
N MET A 245 3.84 -1.02 -12.67
CA MET A 245 4.64 -0.81 -13.88
C MET A 245 3.78 -0.36 -15.06
N TRP A 246 2.71 -1.10 -15.37
CA TRP A 246 1.81 -0.71 -16.46
C TRP A 246 1.17 0.65 -16.21
N ALA A 247 0.64 0.89 -15.01
CA ALA A 247 -0.07 2.12 -14.68
C ALA A 247 0.86 3.34 -14.69
N ALA A 248 2.06 3.23 -14.11
CA ALA A 248 3.06 4.31 -14.13
C ALA A 248 3.58 4.58 -15.55
N ALA A 249 3.86 3.53 -16.33
CA ALA A 249 4.27 3.69 -17.73
C ALA A 249 3.18 4.35 -18.58
N LYS A 250 1.90 4.02 -18.33
CA LYS A 250 0.75 4.70 -18.98
C LYS A 250 0.67 6.18 -18.65
N ALA A 251 1.08 6.57 -17.45
CA ALA A 251 1.19 7.97 -17.03
C ALA A 251 2.48 8.66 -17.53
N GLY A 252 3.36 7.95 -18.25
CA GLY A 252 4.59 8.49 -18.84
C GLY A 252 5.80 8.53 -17.89
N LEU A 253 5.70 7.88 -16.73
CA LEU A 253 6.80 7.78 -15.78
C LEU A 253 7.84 6.75 -16.24
N ARG A 254 9.07 6.92 -15.78
CA ARG A 254 10.06 5.82 -15.79
C ARG A 254 9.68 4.82 -14.70
N THR A 255 10.05 3.55 -14.88
CA THR A 255 9.56 2.48 -14.00
C THR A 255 10.66 1.53 -13.56
N ALA A 256 10.72 1.24 -12.25
CA ALA A 256 11.58 0.24 -11.64
C ALA A 256 10.71 -0.83 -10.98
N TRP A 257 10.73 -2.04 -11.53
CA TRP A 257 10.02 -3.17 -10.95
C TRP A 257 10.84 -3.76 -9.81
N PHE A 258 10.28 -3.79 -8.62
CA PHE A 258 10.91 -4.32 -7.42
C PHE A 258 10.43 -5.75 -7.14
N ALA A 259 11.32 -6.72 -7.36
CA ALA A 259 11.11 -8.14 -7.11
C ALA A 259 11.95 -8.60 -5.91
N GLY A 260 11.90 -7.85 -4.80
CA GLY A 260 12.70 -8.15 -3.62
C GLY A 260 12.08 -9.12 -2.62
N ASP A 261 10.78 -9.39 -2.70
CA ASP A 261 10.11 -10.40 -1.85
C ASP A 261 9.11 -11.22 -2.68
N GLN A 262 9.26 -12.55 -2.67
CA GLN A 262 8.37 -13.45 -3.42
C GLN A 262 6.92 -13.41 -2.95
N ARG A 263 6.66 -13.03 -1.69
CA ARG A 263 5.29 -12.91 -1.16
C ARG A 263 4.49 -11.83 -1.86
N SER A 264 5.13 -10.74 -2.24
CA SER A 264 4.51 -9.54 -2.81
C SER A 264 4.91 -9.26 -4.26
N CYS A 265 5.91 -9.93 -4.81
CA CYS A 265 6.22 -9.85 -6.23
C CYS A 265 5.00 -10.29 -7.06
N ARG A 266 4.53 -9.44 -7.98
CA ARG A 266 3.39 -9.74 -8.86
C ARG A 266 3.80 -9.56 -10.33
N PRO A 267 4.30 -10.62 -10.98
CA PRO A 267 4.71 -10.57 -12.40
C PRO A 267 3.55 -10.36 -13.38
N ARG A 268 2.33 -10.79 -13.01
CA ARG A 268 1.09 -10.63 -13.82
C ARG A 268 1.23 -11.14 -15.27
N GLU A 269 1.89 -12.29 -15.45
CA GLU A 269 2.19 -12.86 -16.79
C GLU A 269 0.93 -13.13 -17.63
N ASP A 270 -0.18 -13.46 -16.97
CA ASP A 270 -1.47 -13.72 -17.62
C ASP A 270 -2.22 -12.44 -18.04
N ASP A 271 -1.78 -11.25 -17.61
CA ASP A 271 -2.44 -9.99 -17.98
C ASP A 271 -1.85 -9.43 -19.28
N THR A 272 -2.66 -9.43 -20.34
CA THR A 272 -2.27 -8.92 -21.67
C THR A 272 -1.75 -7.48 -21.65
N ARG A 273 -2.15 -6.66 -20.68
CA ARG A 273 -1.66 -5.28 -20.52
C ARG A 273 -0.18 -5.24 -20.13
N CYS A 274 0.27 -6.21 -19.34
CA CYS A 274 1.64 -6.28 -18.83
C CYS A 274 2.62 -6.86 -19.86
N GLN A 275 2.15 -7.64 -20.84
CA GLN A 275 3.00 -8.28 -21.85
C GLN A 275 3.81 -7.29 -22.69
N ALA A 276 3.28 -6.07 -22.90
CA ALA A 276 3.96 -5.01 -23.65
C ALA A 276 4.79 -4.08 -22.75
N VAL A 277 4.80 -4.28 -21.44
CA VAL A 277 5.49 -3.41 -20.48
C VAL A 277 6.88 -3.98 -20.21
N THR A 278 7.90 -3.19 -20.51
CA THR A 278 9.27 -3.49 -20.12
C THR A 278 9.74 -2.43 -19.13
N PRO A 279 9.90 -2.78 -17.84
CA PRO A 279 10.40 -1.83 -16.85
C PRO A 279 11.81 -1.34 -17.19
N ASP A 280 12.11 -0.09 -16.90
CA ASP A 280 13.46 0.44 -17.08
C ASP A 280 14.47 -0.27 -16.18
N LEU A 281 14.08 -0.56 -14.93
CA LEU A 281 14.89 -1.32 -13.98
C LEU A 281 14.12 -2.54 -13.48
N VAL A 282 14.85 -3.60 -13.16
CA VAL A 282 14.37 -4.70 -12.32
C VAL A 282 15.31 -4.77 -11.13
N LEU A 283 14.77 -4.49 -9.95
CA LEU A 283 15.49 -4.43 -8.68
C LEU A 283 15.11 -5.65 -7.83
N THR A 284 16.11 -6.35 -7.29
CA THR A 284 15.90 -7.42 -6.30
C THR A 284 16.29 -6.96 -4.89
N SER A 285 16.92 -5.79 -4.78
CA SER A 285 17.19 -5.09 -3.52
C SER A 285 17.04 -3.60 -3.72
N LEU A 286 16.42 -2.90 -2.75
CA LEU A 286 16.29 -1.45 -2.82
C LEU A 286 17.66 -0.76 -2.86
N LEU A 287 18.69 -1.36 -2.26
CA LEU A 287 20.07 -0.84 -2.25
C LEU A 287 20.71 -0.75 -3.64
N GLN A 288 20.12 -1.39 -4.67
CA GLN A 288 20.56 -1.26 -6.07
C GLN A 288 20.12 0.08 -6.70
N LEU A 289 19.10 0.74 -6.14
CA LEU A 289 18.51 1.95 -6.71
C LEU A 289 19.47 3.16 -6.74
N PRO A 290 20.19 3.51 -5.66
CA PRO A 290 21.11 4.64 -5.67
C PRO A 290 22.17 4.53 -6.77
N GLU A 291 22.70 3.33 -7.00
CA GLU A 291 23.65 3.09 -8.08
C GLU A 291 22.99 3.38 -9.44
N CYS A 292 21.77 2.90 -9.70
CA CYS A 292 21.08 3.16 -10.97
C CYS A 292 20.83 4.66 -11.21
N LEU A 293 20.71 5.47 -10.16
CA LEU A 293 20.49 6.92 -10.22
C LEU A 293 21.79 7.74 -10.16
N SER A 294 22.96 7.08 -10.18
CA SER A 294 24.28 7.73 -10.07
C SER A 294 24.48 8.53 -8.77
N ILE A 295 23.80 8.13 -7.70
CA ILE A 295 24.03 8.66 -6.36
C ILE A 295 25.30 7.98 -5.82
N SER A 296 26.23 8.77 -5.31
CA SER A 296 27.53 8.33 -4.78
C SER A 296 27.51 8.09 -3.29
#